data_AF-A0A536IC55-F1
#
_entry.id   AF-A0A536IC55-F1
#
_cell.length_a   1.000
_cell.length_b   1.000
_cell.length_c   1.000
_cell.angle_alpha   90.00
_cell.angle_beta   90.00
_cell.angle_gamma   90.00
#
_symmetry.space_group_name_H-M   'P 1'
#
loop_
_entity.id
_entity.type
_entity.pdbx_description
1 polymer ?
#
loop_
_entity_poly.entity_id
_entity_poly.type
_entity_poly.pdbx_seq_one_letter_code
_entity_poly.pdbx_strand_id
1 'polypeptide(L)'
;MTSSAEETLCPRWPLTGLPLNGGPVSRRPLYVKIDNNAHARPHYGIGKADQVYEWLVEGLTTRLAAVFHSQEPGIIGSVRSARITDAPIVPSLGAAFVYSGGGPEELMRLNYDDTVHRYIDLRPGYGWGYRVPFREAPYNYFTTYQALRDA
;
A
#
# COMPACT_ATOMS: atom_id res chain seq x y z
N MET A 1 -4.15 -49.99 4.96
CA MET A 1 -4.67 -48.96 4.03
C MET A 1 -5.03 -47.75 4.86
N THR A 2 -4.12 -46.79 4.98
CA THR A 2 -4.40 -45.53 5.69
C THR A 2 -5.23 -44.65 4.74
N SER A 3 -6.51 -44.48 5.08
CA SER A 3 -7.40 -43.54 4.42
C SER A 3 -6.83 -42.14 4.60
N SER A 4 -6.32 -41.56 3.52
CA SER A 4 -5.97 -40.15 3.47
C SER A 4 -7.29 -39.38 3.43
N ALA A 5 -7.68 -38.78 4.54
CA ALA A 5 -8.74 -37.79 4.52
C ALA A 5 -8.27 -36.63 3.64
N GLU A 6 -8.96 -36.38 2.52
CA GLU A 6 -8.81 -35.12 1.79
C GLU A 6 -9.29 -34.00 2.71
N GLU A 7 -8.33 -33.25 3.27
CA GLU A 7 -8.64 -32.00 3.94
C GLU A 7 -9.29 -31.07 2.90
N THR A 8 -10.55 -30.72 3.13
CA THR A 8 -11.22 -29.68 2.35
C THR A 8 -10.48 -28.37 2.61
N LEU A 9 -9.57 -27.99 1.72
CA LEU A 9 -8.81 -26.76 1.83
C LEU A 9 -9.77 -25.56 1.70
N CYS A 10 -10.13 -24.96 2.83
CA CYS A 10 -10.80 -23.67 2.83
C CYS A 10 -9.93 -22.65 2.07
N PRO A 11 -10.48 -21.88 1.12
CA PRO A 11 -9.75 -20.81 0.46
C PRO A 11 -9.16 -19.85 1.48
N ARG A 12 -7.92 -19.40 1.25
CA ARG A 12 -7.17 -18.52 2.14
C ARG A 12 -6.69 -17.28 1.40
N TRP A 13 -6.49 -16.21 2.14
CA TRP A 13 -5.84 -14.99 1.64
C TRP A 13 -4.35 -15.26 1.33
N PRO A 14 -3.88 -14.98 0.11
CA PRO A 14 -2.51 -15.25 -0.32
C PRO A 14 -1.41 -14.64 0.56
N LEU A 15 -1.64 -13.46 1.14
CA LEU A 15 -0.62 -12.71 1.89
C LEU A 15 -0.59 -12.99 3.39
N THR A 16 -1.64 -13.62 3.93
CA THR A 16 -1.80 -13.85 5.38
C THR A 16 -2.03 -15.33 5.74
N GLY A 17 -2.47 -16.16 4.78
CA GLY A 17 -2.85 -17.54 5.05
C GLY A 17 -4.12 -17.70 5.88
N LEU A 18 -4.83 -16.61 6.19
CA LEU A 18 -6.09 -16.61 6.94
C LEU A 18 -7.26 -17.02 6.05
N PRO A 19 -8.35 -17.59 6.61
CA PRO A 19 -9.54 -17.94 5.84
C PRO A 19 -10.11 -16.75 5.05
N LEU A 20 -10.55 -17.02 3.82
CA LEU A 20 -11.03 -16.00 2.90
C LEU A 20 -12.32 -15.32 3.38
N ASN A 21 -13.18 -16.03 4.13
CA ASN A 21 -14.45 -15.54 4.69
C ASN A 21 -15.33 -14.81 3.67
N GLY A 22 -15.37 -15.31 2.43
CA GLY A 22 -16.15 -14.72 1.33
C GLY A 22 -15.46 -13.57 0.58
N GLY A 23 -14.23 -13.20 0.95
CA GLY A 23 -13.42 -12.24 0.21
C GLY A 23 -13.02 -12.71 -1.20
N PRO A 24 -12.66 -11.81 -2.13
CA PRO A 24 -12.19 -12.22 -3.45
C PRO A 24 -10.68 -12.53 -3.44
N VAL A 25 -10.30 -13.79 -3.66
CA VAL A 25 -8.88 -14.22 -3.71
C VAL A 25 -8.07 -13.53 -4.82
N SER A 26 -8.73 -13.14 -5.91
CA SER A 26 -8.14 -12.43 -7.06
C SER A 26 -8.00 -10.92 -6.84
N ARG A 27 -8.36 -10.42 -5.65
CA ARG A 27 -8.28 -9.01 -5.32
C ARG A 27 -6.83 -8.54 -5.42
N ARG A 28 -6.60 -7.52 -6.25
CA ARG A 28 -5.27 -6.91 -6.35
C ARG A 28 -4.88 -6.27 -5.00
N PRO A 29 -3.70 -6.59 -4.43
CA PRO A 29 -3.19 -5.88 -3.26
C PRO A 29 -2.95 -4.39 -3.54
N LEU A 30 -3.13 -3.54 -2.54
CA LEU A 30 -2.72 -2.14 -2.60
C LEU A 30 -1.42 -1.98 -1.81
N TYR A 31 -0.34 -1.53 -2.46
CA TYR A 31 0.91 -1.18 -1.80
C TYR A 31 0.93 0.33 -1.62
N VAL A 32 0.74 0.82 -0.39
CA VAL A 32 0.60 2.24 -0.10
C VAL A 32 1.82 2.77 0.65
N LYS A 33 2.48 3.80 0.11
CA LYS A 33 3.56 4.49 0.82
C LYS A 33 3.03 5.29 1.98
N ILE A 34 3.57 5.04 3.17
CA ILE A 34 3.21 5.73 4.40
C ILE A 34 4.44 6.42 4.97
N ASP A 35 4.28 7.67 5.40
CA ASP A 35 5.31 8.39 6.14
C ASP A 35 5.61 7.71 7.48
N ASN A 36 6.87 7.68 7.91
CA ASN A 36 7.25 7.21 9.24
C ASN A 36 7.94 8.29 10.10
N ASN A 37 8.04 9.51 9.59
CA ASN A 37 8.57 10.65 10.33
C ASN A 37 7.75 10.90 11.61
N ALA A 38 8.39 11.36 12.68
CA ALA A 38 7.73 11.64 13.97
C ALA A 38 6.51 12.56 13.83
N HIS A 39 6.56 13.58 12.96
CA HIS A 39 5.45 14.51 12.71
C HIS A 39 4.26 13.86 11.97
N ALA A 40 4.48 12.71 11.32
CA ALA A 40 3.41 11.94 10.67
C ALA A 40 2.78 10.87 11.58
N ARG A 41 3.23 10.74 12.82
CA ARG A 41 2.66 9.80 13.79
C ARG A 41 1.51 10.45 14.56
N PRO A 42 0.50 9.68 15.00
CA PRO A 42 0.30 8.23 14.77
C PRO A 42 -0.05 7.86 13.32
N HIS A 43 0.23 6.65 12.90
CA HIS A 43 -0.14 6.17 11.56
C HIS A 43 -1.62 5.80 11.50
N TYR A 44 -2.22 5.91 10.30
CA TYR A 44 -3.61 5.54 10.03
C TYR A 44 -3.68 4.41 9.02
N GLY A 45 -4.49 3.40 9.31
CA GLY A 45 -4.75 2.26 8.44
C GLY A 45 -3.77 1.10 8.58
N ILE A 46 -2.52 1.33 8.99
CA ILE A 46 -1.46 0.28 9.00
C ILE A 46 -1.79 -0.93 9.87
N GLY A 47 -2.63 -0.79 10.91
CA GLY A 47 -3.07 -1.91 11.74
C GLY A 47 -3.96 -2.93 11.01
N LYS A 48 -4.44 -2.59 9.81
CA LYS A 48 -5.17 -3.48 8.92
C LYS A 48 -4.33 -3.94 7.72
N ALA A 49 -3.03 -3.65 7.69
CA ALA A 49 -2.16 -4.11 6.62
C ALA A 49 -1.85 -5.60 6.81
N ASP A 50 -1.80 -6.34 5.72
CA ASP A 50 -1.41 -7.75 5.73
C ASP A 50 0.11 -7.87 5.88
N GLN A 51 0.85 -6.93 5.30
CA GLN A 51 2.31 -6.81 5.39
C GLN A 51 2.69 -5.34 5.50
N VAL A 52 3.76 -5.05 6.24
CA VAL A 52 4.35 -3.71 6.33
C VAL A 52 5.85 -3.83 6.12
N TYR A 53 6.36 -3.11 5.12
CA TYR A 53 7.79 -2.97 4.88
C TYR A 53 8.27 -1.64 5.43
N GLU A 54 9.48 -1.61 5.99
CA GLU A 54 10.15 -0.38 6.42
C GLU A 54 11.44 -0.21 5.63
N TRP A 55 11.60 0.95 5.01
CA TRP A 55 12.76 1.30 4.20
C TRP A 55 13.46 2.51 4.75
N LEU A 56 14.79 2.49 4.82
CA LEU A 56 15.58 3.69 5.04
C LEU A 56 15.44 4.61 3.82
N VAL A 57 15.19 5.90 4.07
CA VAL A 57 15.09 6.94 3.04
C VAL A 57 15.98 8.13 3.41
N GLU A 58 15.69 9.33 2.88
CA GLU A 58 16.54 10.50 3.08
C GLU A 58 16.66 10.94 4.55
N GLY A 59 17.83 11.46 4.93
CA GLY A 59 18.01 12.08 6.24
C GLY A 59 17.89 11.13 7.43
N LEU A 60 18.22 9.85 7.25
CA LEU A 60 18.16 8.80 8.28
C LEU A 60 16.75 8.55 8.85
N THR A 61 15.70 9.02 8.16
CA THR A 61 14.33 8.60 8.46
C THR A 61 13.98 7.37 7.64
N THR A 62 12.97 6.63 8.09
CA THR A 62 12.39 5.54 7.31
C THR A 62 11.05 5.95 6.71
N ARG A 63 10.56 5.17 5.74
CA ARG A 63 9.17 5.18 5.29
C ARG A 63 8.62 3.77 5.34
N LEU A 64 7.33 3.68 5.62
CA LEU A 64 6.62 2.42 5.58
C LEU A 64 6.00 2.22 4.20
N ALA A 65 5.76 0.95 3.87
CA ALA A 65 4.85 0.57 2.82
C ALA A 65 3.89 -0.48 3.35
N ALA A 66 2.61 -0.12 3.40
CA ALA A 66 1.55 -0.98 3.92
C ALA A 66 0.87 -1.69 2.75
N VAL A 67 0.78 -3.02 2.81
CA VAL A 67 0.11 -3.85 1.82
C VAL A 67 -1.27 -4.22 2.32
N PHE A 68 -2.31 -3.74 1.66
CA PHE A 68 -3.70 -4.04 1.99
C PHE A 68 -4.27 -5.03 0.97
N HIS A 69 -4.69 -6.20 1.46
CA HIS A 69 -5.28 -7.22 0.60
C HIS A 69 -6.50 -7.85 1.29
N SER A 70 -6.33 -8.45 2.47
CA SER A 70 -7.42 -9.12 3.20
C SER A 70 -8.37 -8.18 3.95
N GLN A 71 -7.90 -6.99 4.30
CA GLN A 71 -8.65 -6.02 5.10
C GLN A 71 -8.79 -4.66 4.42
N GLU A 72 -9.80 -3.92 4.86
CA GLU A 72 -10.23 -2.65 4.27
C GLU A 72 -10.19 -1.54 5.35
N PRO A 73 -9.09 -0.75 5.42
CA PRO A 73 -9.01 0.39 6.34
C PRO A 73 -9.89 1.56 5.88
N GLY A 74 -10.62 2.18 6.81
CA GLY A 74 -11.44 3.35 6.49
C GLY A 74 -10.61 4.58 6.11
N ILE A 75 -9.48 4.78 6.78
CA ILE A 75 -8.56 5.91 6.56
C ILE A 75 -7.14 5.36 6.45
N ILE A 76 -6.38 5.88 5.48
CA ILE A 76 -4.98 5.53 5.24
C ILE A 76 -4.18 6.83 5.18
N GLY A 77 -3.09 6.91 5.95
CA GLY A 77 -2.20 8.05 5.91
C GLY A 77 -1.15 8.10 7.03
N SER A 78 -0.18 8.99 6.93
CA SER A 78 -0.02 9.97 5.84
C SER A 78 0.64 9.35 4.61
N VAL A 79 0.06 9.54 3.41
CA VAL A 79 0.62 8.98 2.17
C VAL A 79 1.84 9.79 1.73
N ARG A 80 2.88 9.10 1.26
CA ARG A 80 4.17 9.72 0.91
C ARG A 80 4.74 9.30 -0.42
N SER A 81 5.87 9.93 -0.75
CA SER A 81 6.50 9.79 -2.04
C SER A 81 7.10 8.40 -2.25
N ALA A 82 7.02 7.94 -3.50
CA ALA A 82 7.64 6.71 -3.96
C ALA A 82 9.17 6.77 -3.86
N ARG A 83 9.81 5.61 -3.71
CA ARG A 83 11.28 5.44 -3.72
C ARG A 83 11.67 4.26 -4.60
N ILE A 84 12.90 4.27 -5.11
CA ILE A 84 13.44 3.18 -5.95
C ILE A 84 13.37 1.82 -5.22
N THR A 85 13.45 1.82 -3.89
CA THR A 85 13.32 0.62 -3.05
C THR A 85 11.98 -0.11 -3.20
N ASP A 86 10.94 0.55 -3.72
CA ASP A 86 9.62 -0.05 -3.93
C ASP A 86 9.57 -0.91 -5.22
N ALA A 87 10.48 -0.66 -6.17
CA ALA A 87 10.50 -1.28 -7.50
C ALA A 87 10.54 -2.82 -7.50
N PRO A 88 11.31 -3.53 -6.65
CA PRO A 88 11.27 -5.00 -6.65
C PRO A 88 10.03 -5.57 -5.95
N ILE A 89 9.42 -4.84 -5.00
CA ILE A 89 8.34 -5.40 -4.16
C ILE A 89 6.99 -5.35 -4.87
N VAL A 90 6.66 -4.21 -5.47
CA VAL A 90 5.34 -4.00 -6.09
C VAL A 90 5.04 -5.07 -7.16
N PRO A 91 5.92 -5.38 -8.12
CA PRO A 91 5.68 -6.42 -9.12
C PRO A 91 5.59 -7.82 -8.51
N SER A 92 6.42 -8.12 -7.50
CA SER A 92 6.41 -9.44 -6.84
C SER A 92 5.06 -9.76 -6.15
N LEU A 93 4.35 -8.71 -5.72
CA LEU A 93 3.02 -8.82 -5.12
C LEU A 93 1.89 -8.67 -6.16
N GLY A 94 2.21 -8.31 -7.41
CA GLY A 94 1.22 -7.87 -8.40
C GLY A 94 0.36 -6.70 -7.90
N ALA A 95 0.89 -5.85 -7.00
CA ALA A 95 0.12 -4.83 -6.31
C ALA A 95 -0.14 -3.59 -7.19
N ALA A 96 -1.18 -2.83 -6.86
CA ALA A 96 -1.31 -1.45 -7.31
C ALA A 96 -0.49 -0.56 -6.38
N PHE A 97 0.34 0.31 -6.95
CA PHE A 97 1.25 1.16 -6.18
C PHE A 97 0.64 2.54 -5.93
N VAL A 98 0.51 2.92 -4.66
CA VAL A 98 -0.11 4.16 -4.21
C VAL A 98 0.92 5.04 -3.52
N TYR A 99 1.09 6.26 -4.01
CA TYR A 99 2.09 7.21 -3.52
C TYR A 99 1.64 8.65 -3.73
N SER A 100 2.33 9.60 -3.11
CA SER A 100 2.15 11.05 -3.36
C SER A 100 3.48 11.66 -3.78
N GLY A 101 3.71 11.72 -5.09
CA GLY A 101 4.95 12.22 -5.71
C GLY A 101 6.16 11.30 -5.54
N GLY A 102 7.33 11.80 -5.94
CA GLY A 102 8.60 11.08 -6.00
C GLY A 102 9.72 12.03 -6.38
N GLY A 103 10.98 11.61 -6.25
CA GLY A 103 12.05 12.35 -6.91
C GLY A 103 11.97 12.16 -8.44
N PRO A 104 12.64 13.01 -9.23
CA PRO A 104 12.57 12.93 -10.69
C PRO A 104 12.96 11.56 -11.24
N GLU A 105 14.00 10.94 -10.67
CA GLU A 105 14.46 9.61 -11.08
C GLU A 105 13.44 8.52 -10.74
N GLU A 106 12.86 8.55 -9.53
CA GLU A 106 11.79 7.64 -9.15
C GLU A 106 10.60 7.75 -10.10
N LEU A 107 10.11 8.97 -10.33
CA LEU A 107 8.92 9.18 -11.17
C LEU A 107 9.19 8.81 -12.63
N MET A 108 10.39 9.10 -13.14
CA MET A 108 10.81 8.65 -14.45
C MET A 108 10.75 7.11 -14.51
N ARG A 109 11.35 6.42 -13.54
CA ARG A 109 11.36 4.96 -13.53
C ARG A 109 9.97 4.37 -13.45
N LEU A 110 9.08 4.90 -12.61
CA LEU A 110 7.69 4.45 -12.52
C LEU A 110 6.93 4.66 -13.83
N ASN A 111 7.13 5.80 -14.51
CA ASN A 111 6.44 6.09 -15.77
C ASN A 111 6.88 5.19 -16.94
N TYR A 112 8.10 4.63 -16.89
CA TYR A 112 8.66 3.75 -17.92
C TYR A 112 8.71 2.27 -17.51
N ASP A 113 8.20 1.94 -16.32
CA ASP A 113 8.16 0.57 -15.82
C ASP A 113 6.87 -0.11 -16.32
N ASP A 114 7.06 -1.11 -17.18
CA ASP A 114 5.99 -1.93 -17.76
C ASP A 114 5.57 -3.10 -16.86
N THR A 115 6.30 -3.34 -15.76
CA THR A 115 6.07 -4.46 -14.84
C THR A 115 4.97 -4.18 -13.81
N VAL A 116 4.71 -2.90 -13.52
CA VAL A 116 3.62 -2.47 -12.62
C VAL A 116 2.52 -1.80 -13.44
N HIS A 117 1.40 -2.49 -13.60
CA HIS A 117 0.30 -2.02 -14.45
C HIS A 117 -0.65 -1.00 -13.79
N ARG A 118 -0.48 -0.66 -12.50
CA ARG A 118 -1.38 0.28 -11.82
C ARG A 118 -0.65 1.15 -10.81
N TYR A 119 -0.33 2.36 -11.23
CA TYR A 119 0.15 3.44 -10.39
C TYR A 119 -0.99 4.38 -10.03
N ILE A 120 -1.13 4.71 -8.74
CA ILE A 120 -2.13 5.64 -8.23
C ILE A 120 -1.36 6.78 -7.55
N ASP A 121 -1.15 7.86 -8.31
CA ASP A 121 -0.51 9.06 -7.81
C ASP A 121 -1.53 9.96 -7.15
N LEU A 122 -1.35 10.20 -5.86
CA LEU A 122 -2.22 11.05 -5.07
C LEU A 122 -1.71 12.49 -4.97
N ARG A 123 -0.80 12.94 -5.84
CA ARG A 123 -0.45 14.37 -5.86
C ARG A 123 -1.73 15.23 -5.97
N PRO A 124 -1.80 16.38 -5.28
CA PRO A 124 -2.94 17.29 -5.42
C PRO A 124 -3.26 17.56 -6.89
N GLY A 125 -4.52 17.33 -7.29
CA GLY A 125 -4.99 17.46 -8.67
C GLY A 125 -5.17 16.14 -9.42
N TYR A 126 -4.59 15.02 -8.95
CA TYR A 126 -4.77 13.70 -9.58
C TYR A 126 -6.03 12.95 -9.09
N GLY A 127 -6.46 13.19 -7.84
CA GLY A 127 -7.68 12.59 -7.26
C GLY A 127 -7.40 11.61 -6.12
N TRP A 128 -8.46 11.03 -5.55
CA TRP A 128 -8.47 9.95 -4.54
C TRP A 128 -7.70 10.19 -3.22
N GLY A 129 -7.15 11.38 -3.03
CA GLY A 129 -6.54 11.81 -1.78
C GLY A 129 -7.04 13.18 -1.34
N TYR A 130 -6.79 13.51 -0.08
CA TYR A 130 -7.21 14.77 0.54
C TYR A 130 -6.22 15.22 1.61
N ARG A 131 -6.26 16.52 1.93
CA ARG A 131 -5.49 17.08 3.05
C ARG A 131 -6.34 17.13 4.31
N VAL A 132 -5.73 16.80 5.44
CA VAL A 132 -6.35 16.98 6.77
C VAL A 132 -5.85 18.27 7.42
N PRO A 133 -6.70 18.97 8.21
CA PRO A 133 -6.32 20.24 8.83
C PRO A 133 -5.50 20.08 10.12
N PHE A 134 -5.56 18.91 10.77
CA PHE A 134 -4.89 18.66 12.05
C PHE A 134 -3.40 18.30 11.91
N ARG A 135 -2.87 18.27 10.69
CA ARG A 135 -1.45 18.07 10.39
C ARG A 135 -0.96 19.15 9.45
N GLU A 136 0.29 19.54 9.62
CA GLU A 136 0.97 20.43 8.69
C GLU A 136 1.40 19.68 7.43
N ALA A 137 1.55 20.42 6.33
CA ALA A 137 2.24 19.89 5.16
C ALA A 137 3.73 19.67 5.51
N PRO A 138 4.37 18.60 5.03
CA PRO A 138 3.84 17.64 4.05
C PRO A 138 3.28 16.35 4.69
N TYR A 139 2.99 16.34 5.99
CA TYR A 139 2.51 15.19 6.76
C TYR A 139 0.98 15.02 6.74
N ASN A 140 0.25 15.81 5.95
CA ASN A 140 -1.20 15.91 6.06
C ASN A 140 -1.98 15.32 4.89
N TYR A 141 -1.35 14.49 4.06
CA TYR A 141 -1.99 13.89 2.90
C TYR A 141 -2.53 12.48 3.20
N PHE A 142 -3.81 12.24 2.94
CA PHE A 142 -4.56 11.05 3.35
C PHE A 142 -5.41 10.52 2.20
N THR A 143 -5.88 9.27 2.33
CA THR A 143 -6.82 8.62 1.42
C THR A 143 -7.72 7.64 2.19
N THR A 144 -8.63 6.97 1.48
CA THR A 144 -9.46 5.88 2.01
C THR A 144 -9.29 4.66 1.14
N TYR A 145 -9.50 3.46 1.70
CA TYR A 145 -9.44 2.24 0.90
C TYR A 145 -10.43 2.28 -0.27
N GLN A 146 -11.64 2.79 -0.06
CA GLN A 146 -12.64 2.92 -1.11
C GLN A 146 -12.16 3.81 -2.25
N ALA A 147 -11.61 4.99 -1.94
CA ALA A 147 -11.07 5.88 -2.96
C ALA A 147 -9.97 5.20 -3.80
N LEU A 148 -9.09 4.41 -3.18
CA LEU A 148 -8.06 3.66 -3.92
C LEU A 148 -8.61 2.51 -4.77
N ARG A 149 -9.81 2.01 -4.46
CA ARG A 149 -10.50 0.99 -5.28
C ARG A 149 -11.24 1.61 -6.46
N ASP A 150 -11.67 2.86 -6.35
CA ASP A 150 -12.34 3.61 -7.41
C ASP A 150 -11.35 4.23 -8.42
N ALA A 151 -10.06 4.25 -8.10
CA ALA A 151 -8.95 4.75 -8.94
C ALA A 151 -8.46 3.68 -9.92
#